data_AF-A0A0B8WC42-F1
#
_entry.id   AF-A0A0B8WC42-F1
#
_cell.length_a   1.000
_cell.length_b   1.000
_cell.length_c   1.000
_cell.angle_alpha   90.00
_cell.angle_beta   90.00
_cell.angle_gamma   90.00
#
_symmetry.space_group_name_H-M   'P 1'
#
loop_
_entity.id
_entity.type
_entity.pdbx_description
1 polymer ?
#
loop_
_entity_poly.entity_id
_entity_poly.type
_entity_poly.pdbx_seq_one_letter_code
_entity_poly.pdbx_strand_id
1 'polypeptide(L)'
;MTKKQRALTGVAVAVGGVMLVMTSLSVKKDSVHENIQAVPKAVDSVSVPEAAKSAQVHSDLPLAKMANVPVAESAPIWKNYPYKKELSAFHRVHRKVFLNEDEKKMRQELLKDPRMISSLGELLQTPALTVDEVILQNVALDLLLESLREVPAGEAVGVLKDIVNNGYIEDSTKSLESRKSLGEVKAEILYQWSSLQPQKKSEIERLLPGPVSRKIWENVRYQQENNLAESALEQKGQ
;
A
#
# COMPACT_ATOMS: atom_id res chain seq x y z
N MET A 1 49.21 13.99 35.34
CA MET A 1 48.43 12.94 34.65
C MET A 1 46.96 13.16 34.94
N THR A 2 46.19 13.73 34.00
CA THR A 2 44.78 14.10 34.18
C THR A 2 43.87 13.19 33.36
N LYS A 3 42.94 12.48 34.03
CA LYS A 3 41.92 11.63 33.40
C LYS A 3 40.73 12.51 32.97
N LYS A 4 40.44 12.57 31.67
CA LYS A 4 39.21 13.16 31.12
C LYS A 4 38.11 12.08 31.08
N GLN A 5 37.01 12.32 31.79
CA GLN A 5 35.74 11.61 31.61
C GLN A 5 35.02 12.18 30.39
N ARG A 6 34.54 11.31 29.49
CA ARG A 6 33.58 11.67 28.44
C ARG A 6 32.20 11.15 28.85
N ALA A 7 31.25 12.07 28.92
CA ALA A 7 29.84 11.78 29.05
C ALA A 7 29.29 11.26 27.71
N LEU A 8 28.49 10.19 27.77
CA LEU A 8 27.69 9.68 26.66
C LEU A 8 26.25 10.11 26.91
N THR A 9 25.78 11.08 26.13
CA THR A 9 24.39 11.51 26.10
C THR A 9 23.63 10.58 25.15
N GLY A 10 22.81 9.68 25.70
CA GLY A 10 21.91 8.84 24.92
C GLY A 10 20.61 9.59 24.65
N VAL A 11 20.31 9.84 23.37
CA VAL A 11 19.00 10.33 22.93
C VAL A 11 18.13 9.11 22.62
N ALA A 12 17.08 8.90 23.41
CA ALA A 12 16.05 7.91 23.14
C ALA A 12 15.06 8.49 22.11
N VAL A 13 14.94 7.86 20.95
CA VAL A 13 13.90 8.17 19.96
C VAL A 13 12.76 7.18 20.15
N ALA A 14 11.63 7.66 20.66
CA ALA A 14 10.40 6.90 20.72
C ALA A 14 9.75 6.90 19.33
N VAL A 15 9.69 5.74 18.67
CA VAL A 15 8.94 5.56 17.42
C VAL A 15 7.56 5.01 17.78
N GLY A 16 6.57 5.90 17.85
CA GLY A 16 5.16 5.53 17.96
C GLY A 16 4.66 4.97 16.64
N GLY A 17 4.19 3.73 16.64
CA GLY A 17 3.55 3.11 15.49
C GLY A 17 2.13 3.66 15.30
N VAL A 18 1.90 4.34 14.19
CA VAL A 18 0.55 4.70 13.73
C VAL A 18 0.08 3.59 12.79
N MET A 19 -0.92 2.81 13.23
CA MET A 19 -1.70 1.95 12.34
C MET A 19 -2.63 2.85 11.51
N LEU A 20 -2.47 2.83 10.20
CA LEU A 20 -3.34 3.57 9.29
C LEU A 20 -4.40 2.61 8.74
N VAL A 21 -5.63 2.77 9.22
CA VAL A 21 -6.82 2.09 8.68
C VAL A 21 -7.28 2.88 7.46
N MET A 22 -7.00 2.37 6.27
CA MET A 22 -7.53 2.92 5.02
C MET A 22 -9.03 2.58 4.90
N THR A 23 -9.90 3.45 5.41
CA THR A 23 -11.33 3.39 5.09
C THR A 23 -11.55 3.87 3.66
N SER A 24 -12.04 2.98 2.81
CA SER A 24 -12.49 3.23 1.45
C SER A 24 -13.49 4.40 1.39
N LEU A 25 -13.12 5.47 0.68
CA LEU A 25 -13.98 6.61 0.39
C LEU A 25 -15.07 6.21 -0.61
N SER A 26 -16.30 6.03 -0.10
CA SER A 26 -17.51 6.10 -0.92
C SER A 26 -17.73 7.53 -1.38
N VAL A 27 -17.71 7.75 -2.69
CA VAL A 27 -18.07 9.02 -3.32
C VAL A 27 -19.55 9.29 -3.04
N LYS A 28 -19.83 10.22 -2.13
CA LYS A 28 -21.15 10.85 -1.97
C LYS A 28 -21.32 11.91 -3.06
N LYS A 29 -22.35 11.71 -3.88
CA LYS A 29 -22.78 12.63 -4.93
C LYS A 29 -23.63 13.71 -4.27
N ASP A 30 -23.06 14.88 -4.02
CA ASP A 30 -23.82 16.03 -3.52
C ASP A 30 -24.58 16.69 -4.66
N SER A 31 -25.90 16.69 -4.51
CA SER A 31 -26.87 17.49 -5.24
C SER A 31 -26.88 18.91 -4.69
N VAL A 32 -26.42 19.87 -5.49
CA VAL A 32 -26.55 21.31 -5.21
C VAL A 32 -27.99 21.74 -5.52
N HIS A 33 -28.74 22.10 -4.49
CA HIS A 33 -29.90 22.96 -4.59
C HIS A 33 -29.41 24.41 -4.52
N GLU A 34 -29.55 25.18 -5.60
CA GLU A 34 -29.40 26.63 -5.55
C GLU A 34 -30.71 27.30 -5.98
N ASN A 35 -31.28 28.02 -5.03
CA ASN A 35 -32.51 28.78 -5.09
C ASN A 35 -32.14 30.24 -5.31
N ILE A 36 -32.41 30.80 -6.50
CA ILE A 36 -32.44 32.26 -6.69
C ILE A 36 -33.59 32.62 -7.64
N GLN A 37 -34.70 33.08 -7.05
CA GLN A 37 -35.65 33.99 -7.69
C GLN A 37 -35.26 35.44 -7.33
N ALA A 38 -35.00 36.28 -8.34
CA ALA A 38 -35.56 37.63 -8.45
C ALA A 38 -35.05 38.32 -9.74
N VAL A 39 -36.02 38.75 -10.55
CA VAL A 39 -35.88 39.59 -11.76
C VAL A 39 -35.77 41.07 -11.31
N PRO A 40 -35.06 41.95 -12.06
CA PRO A 40 -35.79 42.87 -12.94
C PRO A 40 -35.17 43.10 -14.34
N LYS A 41 -36.10 43.40 -15.25
CA LYS A 41 -36.03 43.83 -16.66
C LYS A 41 -35.00 44.94 -16.98
N ALA A 42 -34.39 44.86 -18.16
CA ALA A 42 -34.62 45.82 -19.27
C ALA A 42 -33.85 45.41 -20.56
N VAL A 43 -34.64 45.17 -21.63
CA VAL A 43 -34.47 45.49 -23.06
C VAL A 43 -33.03 45.66 -23.61
N ASP A 44 -32.59 44.82 -24.55
CA ASP A 44 -32.74 45.14 -25.98
C ASP A 44 -32.40 43.98 -26.93
N SER A 45 -33.05 44.09 -28.09
CA SER A 45 -33.16 43.28 -29.29
C SER A 45 -31.85 42.71 -29.87
N VAL A 46 -31.88 41.50 -30.48
CA VAL A 46 -31.38 41.19 -31.85
C VAL A 46 -31.49 39.67 -32.16
N SER A 47 -32.34 39.41 -33.16
CA SER A 47 -32.34 38.45 -34.27
C SER A 47 -31.53 37.13 -34.27
N VAL A 48 -32.26 36.08 -34.66
CA VAL A 48 -31.90 34.70 -35.06
C VAL A 48 -31.19 34.66 -36.42
N PRO A 49 -30.30 33.67 -36.69
CA PRO A 49 -30.63 32.57 -37.62
C PRO A 49 -30.20 31.20 -37.05
N GLU A 50 -31.09 30.20 -36.98
CA GLU A 50 -31.33 29.19 -38.02
C GLU A 50 -30.12 28.32 -38.35
N ALA A 51 -30.08 27.11 -37.75
CA ALA A 51 -29.71 25.82 -38.35
C ALA A 51 -29.08 24.87 -37.29
N ALA A 52 -29.80 23.80 -36.91
CA ALA A 52 -29.20 22.47 -36.67
C ALA A 52 -30.28 21.44 -36.27
N LYS A 53 -30.73 20.70 -37.30
CA LYS A 53 -31.08 19.28 -37.32
C LYS A 53 -31.35 18.58 -35.98
N SER A 54 -32.61 18.19 -35.83
CA SER A 54 -33.05 17.05 -35.02
C SER A 54 -32.26 15.78 -35.38
N ALA A 55 -31.59 15.19 -34.39
CA ALA A 55 -31.15 13.80 -34.44
C ALA A 55 -31.72 13.09 -33.21
N GLN A 56 -32.62 12.14 -33.47
CA GLN A 56 -33.30 11.31 -32.49
C GLN A 56 -32.30 10.47 -31.69
N VAL A 57 -32.52 10.45 -30.37
CA VAL A 57 -31.91 9.54 -29.42
C VAL A 57 -32.50 8.14 -29.66
N HIS A 58 -31.73 7.25 -30.29
CA HIS A 58 -31.95 5.81 -30.20
C HIS A 58 -31.02 5.25 -29.13
N SER A 59 -31.56 5.11 -27.93
CA SER A 59 -30.95 4.40 -26.82
C SER A 59 -31.38 2.94 -26.85
N ASP A 60 -30.74 2.14 -27.71
CA ASP A 60 -30.78 0.68 -27.67
C ASP A 60 -29.35 0.17 -27.46
N LEU A 61 -28.92 0.10 -26.19
CA LEU A 61 -27.73 -0.64 -25.81
C LEU A 61 -28.16 -2.09 -25.49
N PRO A 62 -27.64 -3.09 -26.20
CA PRO A 62 -27.94 -4.48 -25.90
C PRO A 62 -27.31 -4.87 -24.57
N LEU A 63 -28.13 -5.47 -23.70
CA LEU A 63 -27.75 -6.13 -22.46
C LEU A 63 -26.79 -7.29 -22.79
N ALA A 64 -25.52 -6.98 -22.94
CA ALA A 64 -24.48 -7.97 -23.12
C ALA A 64 -24.34 -8.77 -21.83
N LYS A 65 -24.74 -10.04 -21.91
CA LYS A 65 -24.52 -11.13 -20.95
C LYS A 65 -23.26 -10.88 -20.12
N MET A 66 -23.44 -10.74 -18.81
CA MET A 66 -22.35 -10.85 -17.84
C MET A 66 -21.74 -12.24 -18.04
N ALA A 67 -20.64 -12.29 -18.80
CA ALA A 67 -19.83 -13.47 -18.95
C ALA A 67 -19.33 -13.85 -17.56
N ASN A 68 -19.45 -15.14 -17.22
CA ASN A 68 -18.80 -15.76 -16.08
C ASN A 68 -17.40 -15.17 -15.89
N VAL A 69 -17.20 -14.42 -14.80
CA VAL A 69 -15.85 -14.10 -14.35
C VAL A 69 -15.21 -15.44 -14.00
N PRO A 70 -14.13 -15.86 -14.67
CA PRO A 70 -13.43 -17.07 -14.28
C PRO A 70 -12.97 -16.88 -12.84
N VAL A 71 -13.42 -17.76 -11.95
CA VAL A 71 -12.90 -17.84 -10.57
C VAL A 71 -11.41 -18.06 -10.70
N ALA A 72 -10.63 -17.02 -10.39
CA ALA A 72 -9.19 -17.09 -10.53
C ALA A 72 -8.67 -18.18 -9.58
N GLU A 73 -8.05 -19.20 -10.16
CA GLU A 73 -7.61 -20.37 -9.41
C GLU A 73 -6.43 -19.98 -8.50
N SER A 74 -6.59 -20.29 -7.21
CA SER A 74 -5.58 -20.08 -6.17
C SER A 74 -4.26 -20.76 -6.53
N ALA A 75 -3.15 -20.02 -6.46
CA ALA A 75 -1.83 -20.56 -6.73
C ALA A 75 -1.44 -21.66 -5.71
N PRO A 76 -0.70 -22.72 -6.12
CA PRO A 76 -0.34 -23.84 -5.23
C PRO A 76 0.43 -23.44 -3.97
N ILE A 77 1.19 -22.33 -4.03
CA ILE A 77 2.01 -21.84 -2.92
C ILE A 77 1.17 -21.53 -1.68
N TRP A 78 -0.05 -21.01 -1.84
CA TRP A 78 -0.93 -20.65 -0.72
C TRP A 78 -1.36 -21.86 0.12
N LYS A 79 -1.41 -23.05 -0.51
CA LYS A 79 -1.77 -24.31 0.14
C LYS A 79 -0.56 -25.00 0.76
N ASN A 80 0.59 -24.94 0.08
CA ASN A 80 1.76 -25.76 0.40
C ASN A 80 2.95 -24.95 0.97
N TYR A 81 2.71 -23.72 1.46
CA TYR A 81 3.76 -22.90 2.02
C TYR A 81 4.39 -23.55 3.28
N PRO A 82 5.71 -23.80 3.29
CA PRO A 82 6.36 -24.61 4.34
C PRO A 82 6.31 -23.97 5.73
N TYR A 83 6.34 -22.64 5.82
CA TYR A 83 6.38 -21.92 7.10
C TYR A 83 5.01 -21.39 7.56
N LYS A 84 3.92 -22.05 7.13
CA LYS A 84 2.55 -21.61 7.45
C LYS A 84 2.26 -21.62 8.96
N LYS A 85 2.86 -22.55 9.70
CA LYS A 85 2.68 -22.65 11.17
C LYS A 85 3.37 -21.50 11.88
N GLU A 86 4.57 -21.15 11.43
CA GLU A 86 5.42 -20.08 11.94
C GLU A 86 4.78 -18.72 11.67
N LEU A 87 4.27 -18.48 10.45
CA LEU A 87 3.49 -17.26 10.15
C LEU A 87 2.23 -17.16 11.01
N SER A 88 1.53 -18.27 11.24
CA SER A 88 0.34 -18.29 12.11
C SER A 88 0.71 -17.98 13.57
N ALA A 89 1.84 -18.52 14.05
CA ALA A 89 2.36 -18.24 15.38
C ALA A 89 2.77 -16.77 15.54
N PHE A 90 3.45 -16.22 14.54
CA PHE A 90 3.78 -14.80 14.45
C PHE A 90 2.52 -13.94 14.48
N HIS A 91 1.53 -14.20 13.62
CA HIS A 91 0.27 -13.44 13.58
C HIS A 91 -0.43 -13.40 14.93
N ARG A 92 -0.49 -14.54 15.64
CA ARG A 92 -1.11 -14.64 16.95
C ARG A 92 -0.42 -13.76 17.99
N VAL A 93 0.91 -13.67 17.93
CA VAL A 93 1.71 -12.86 18.87
C VAL A 93 1.72 -11.39 18.46
N HIS A 94 1.81 -11.08 17.18
CA HIS A 94 1.78 -9.72 16.63
C HIS A 94 0.51 -8.96 17.03
N ARG A 95 -0.63 -9.65 17.14
CA ARG A 95 -1.91 -9.04 17.54
C ARG A 95 -2.05 -8.75 19.04
N LYS A 96 -1.11 -9.19 19.88
CA LYS A 96 -1.19 -9.01 21.33
C LYS A 96 -0.51 -7.73 21.76
N VAL A 97 -1.15 -6.99 22.66
CA VAL A 97 -0.57 -5.79 23.29
C VAL A 97 0.50 -6.14 24.32
N PHE A 98 0.27 -7.20 25.11
CA PHE A 98 1.20 -7.66 26.13
C PHE A 98 1.68 -9.07 25.80
N LEU A 99 3.00 -9.23 25.75
CA LEU A 99 3.67 -10.50 25.48
C LEU A 99 4.35 -11.01 26.73
N ASN A 100 4.21 -12.32 26.99
CA ASN A 100 5.05 -12.98 27.99
C ASN A 100 6.48 -13.20 27.44
N GLU A 101 7.41 -13.62 28.29
CA GLU A 101 8.82 -13.77 27.90
C GLU A 101 9.03 -14.84 26.81
N ASP A 102 8.28 -15.94 26.85
CA ASP A 102 8.36 -17.00 25.84
C ASP A 102 7.87 -16.50 24.47
N GLU A 103 6.82 -15.69 24.45
CA GLU A 103 6.26 -15.08 23.24
C GLU A 103 7.21 -14.02 22.66
N LYS A 104 7.84 -13.20 23.51
CA LYS A 104 8.88 -12.26 23.07
C LYS A 104 10.04 -13.00 22.43
N LYS A 105 10.52 -14.07 23.07
CA LYS A 105 11.62 -14.89 22.56
C LYS A 105 11.25 -15.51 21.20
N MET A 106 10.09 -16.15 21.12
CA MET A 106 9.62 -16.75 19.87
C MET A 106 9.49 -15.72 18.75
N ARG A 107 8.91 -14.54 19.03
CA ARG A 107 8.83 -13.46 18.03
C ARG A 107 10.22 -13.04 17.56
N GLN A 108 11.17 -12.85 18.47
CA GLN A 108 12.54 -12.47 18.11
C GLN A 108 13.26 -13.54 17.30
N GLU A 109 13.01 -14.82 17.56
CA GLU A 109 13.55 -15.93 16.77
C GLU A 109 13.02 -15.90 15.34
N LEU A 110 11.70 -15.72 15.15
CA LEU A 110 11.09 -15.64 13.83
C LEU A 110 11.56 -14.42 13.03
N LEU A 111 11.68 -13.25 13.68
CA LEU A 111 12.16 -12.02 13.04
C LEU A 111 13.64 -12.07 12.60
N LYS A 112 14.39 -13.09 13.05
CA LYS A 112 15.81 -13.29 12.76
C LYS A 112 16.11 -14.55 11.95
N ASP A 113 15.12 -15.41 11.66
CA ASP A 113 15.34 -16.63 10.85
C ASP A 113 15.49 -16.26 9.36
N PRO A 114 16.70 -16.34 8.77
CA PRO A 114 16.92 -15.92 7.39
C PRO A 114 16.15 -16.78 6.39
N ARG A 115 15.93 -18.06 6.69
CA ARG A 115 15.23 -18.99 5.78
C ARG A 115 13.75 -18.65 5.72
N MET A 116 13.17 -18.35 6.88
CA MET A 116 11.79 -17.90 6.96
C MET A 116 11.63 -16.58 6.20
N ILE A 117 12.47 -15.58 6.49
CA ILE A 117 12.41 -14.26 5.85
C ILE A 117 12.54 -14.37 4.33
N SER A 118 13.54 -15.12 3.84
CA SER A 118 13.75 -15.34 2.40
C SER A 118 12.51 -15.93 1.72
N SER A 119 11.86 -16.89 2.37
CA SER A 119 10.68 -17.56 1.81
C SER A 119 9.43 -16.67 1.72
N LEU A 120 9.38 -15.54 2.45
CA LEU A 120 8.27 -14.59 2.35
C LEU A 120 8.17 -13.97 0.96
N GLY A 121 9.29 -13.88 0.24
CA GLY A 121 9.33 -13.37 -1.13
C GLY A 121 8.41 -14.14 -2.07
N GLU A 122 8.24 -15.46 -1.88
CA GLU A 122 7.33 -16.27 -2.71
C GLU A 122 5.86 -15.90 -2.50
N LEU A 123 5.46 -15.66 -1.25
CA LEU A 123 4.10 -15.24 -0.90
C LEU A 123 3.80 -13.81 -1.36
N LEU A 124 4.74 -12.89 -1.14
CA LEU A 124 4.58 -11.47 -1.46
C LEU A 124 4.67 -11.17 -2.96
N GLN A 125 5.20 -12.10 -3.77
CA GLN A 125 5.22 -12.01 -5.23
C GLN A 125 4.12 -12.82 -5.91
N THR A 126 3.29 -13.54 -5.14
CA THR A 126 2.15 -14.28 -5.65
C THR A 126 0.87 -13.46 -5.43
N PRO A 127 -0.01 -13.32 -6.44
CA PRO A 127 -1.29 -12.65 -6.24
C PRO A 127 -2.16 -13.36 -5.19
N ALA A 128 -2.71 -12.59 -4.26
CA ALA A 128 -3.69 -13.05 -3.28
C ALA A 128 -5.09 -12.66 -3.77
N LEU A 129 -5.92 -13.65 -4.09
CA LEU A 129 -7.22 -13.47 -4.76
C LEU A 129 -8.39 -13.90 -3.87
N THR A 130 -8.10 -14.56 -2.75
CA THR A 130 -9.07 -14.91 -1.71
C THR A 130 -8.76 -14.20 -0.40
N VAL A 131 -9.76 -14.11 0.48
CA VAL A 131 -9.62 -13.45 1.79
C VAL A 131 -8.52 -14.10 2.63
N ASP A 132 -8.46 -15.43 2.66
CA ASP A 132 -7.45 -16.17 3.43
C ASP A 132 -6.03 -15.92 2.92
N GLU A 133 -5.85 -15.80 1.60
CA GLU A 133 -4.57 -15.46 0.98
C GLU A 133 -4.16 -14.04 1.32
N VAL A 134 -5.09 -13.07 1.27
CA VAL A 134 -4.82 -11.68 1.63
C VAL A 134 -4.41 -11.56 3.09
N ILE A 135 -5.08 -12.29 3.99
CA ILE A 135 -4.69 -12.34 5.41
C ILE A 135 -3.26 -12.86 5.54
N LEU A 136 -2.94 -13.99 4.90
CA LEU A 136 -1.60 -14.57 4.99
C LEU A 136 -0.52 -13.66 4.37
N GLN A 137 -0.84 -12.99 3.27
CA GLN A 137 0.05 -12.04 2.61
C GLN A 137 0.35 -10.82 3.50
N ASN A 138 -0.67 -10.27 4.16
CA ASN A 138 -0.50 -9.17 5.10
C ASN A 138 0.37 -9.58 6.31
N VAL A 139 0.19 -10.80 6.81
CA VAL A 139 1.06 -11.33 7.89
C VAL A 139 2.50 -11.50 7.43
N ALA A 140 2.72 -11.98 6.21
CA ALA A 140 4.05 -12.07 5.62
C ALA A 140 4.69 -10.69 5.48
N LEU A 141 3.91 -9.69 5.07
CA LEU A 141 4.36 -8.31 4.95
C LEU A 141 4.75 -7.71 6.31
N ASP A 142 3.91 -7.89 7.33
CA ASP A 142 4.19 -7.46 8.71
C ASP A 142 5.51 -8.06 9.21
N LEU A 143 5.71 -9.37 9.04
CA LEU A 143 6.93 -10.05 9.48
C LEU A 143 8.17 -9.51 8.76
N LEU A 144 8.08 -9.32 7.44
CA LEU A 144 9.18 -8.80 6.64
C LEU A 144 9.59 -7.39 7.10
N LEU A 145 8.61 -6.51 7.28
CA LEU A 145 8.86 -5.12 7.69
C LEU A 145 9.32 -5.00 9.15
N GLU A 146 8.82 -5.86 10.04
CA GLU A 146 9.35 -5.95 11.41
C GLU A 146 10.78 -6.48 11.45
N SER A 147 11.10 -7.50 10.63
CA SER A 147 12.45 -8.02 10.52
C SER A 147 13.42 -6.94 10.03
N LEU A 148 13.00 -6.09 9.09
CA LEU A 148 13.76 -4.92 8.65
C LEU A 148 14.03 -3.92 9.80
N ARG A 149 13.08 -3.72 10.72
CA ARG A 149 13.28 -2.83 11.87
C ARG A 149 14.30 -3.39 12.86
N GLU A 150 14.24 -4.69 13.12
CA GLU A 150 15.15 -5.37 14.04
C GLU A 150 16.57 -5.51 13.46
N VAL A 151 16.68 -5.82 12.17
CA VAL A 151 17.96 -6.01 11.46
C VAL A 151 17.95 -5.21 10.14
N PRO A 152 18.24 -3.90 10.18
CA PRO A 152 18.11 -3.00 9.02
C PRO A 152 18.96 -3.33 7.78
N ALA A 153 19.99 -4.16 7.95
CA ALA A 153 20.88 -4.63 6.89
C ALA A 153 20.80 -6.17 6.69
N GLY A 154 19.72 -6.80 7.16
CA GLY A 154 19.52 -8.25 7.11
C GLY A 154 18.86 -8.73 5.82
N GLU A 155 18.47 -10.02 5.85
CA GLU A 155 17.84 -10.75 4.73
C GLU A 155 16.60 -10.04 4.18
N ALA A 156 15.84 -9.35 5.04
CA ALA A 156 14.64 -8.62 4.65
C ALA A 156 14.90 -7.60 3.53
N VAL A 157 16.09 -6.98 3.50
CA VAL A 157 16.45 -6.02 2.43
C VAL A 157 16.55 -6.72 1.07
N GLY A 158 17.09 -7.94 1.02
CA GLY A 158 17.18 -8.72 -0.22
C GLY A 158 15.77 -9.01 -0.77
N VAL A 159 14.90 -9.53 0.09
CA VAL A 159 13.50 -9.83 -0.26
C VAL A 159 12.75 -8.58 -0.73
N LEU A 160 12.92 -7.45 -0.05
CA LEU A 160 12.29 -6.18 -0.46
C LEU A 160 12.76 -5.72 -1.85
N LYS A 161 14.06 -5.87 -2.15
CA LYS A 161 14.59 -5.56 -3.49
C LYS A 161 13.97 -6.43 -4.56
N ASP A 162 13.86 -7.73 -4.31
CA ASP A 162 13.29 -8.68 -5.25
C ASP A 162 11.83 -8.35 -5.55
N ILE A 163 11.03 -8.05 -4.52
CA ILE A 163 9.62 -7.66 -4.68
C ILE A 163 9.48 -6.33 -5.42
N VAL A 164 10.29 -5.33 -5.10
CA VAL A 164 10.25 -4.02 -5.77
C VAL A 164 10.65 -4.14 -7.25
N ASN A 165 11.67 -4.96 -7.55
CA ASN A 165 12.16 -5.21 -8.90
C ASN A 165 11.26 -6.16 -9.72
N ASN A 166 10.30 -6.83 -9.09
CA ASN A 166 9.39 -7.73 -9.77
C ASN A 166 8.49 -6.98 -10.79
N GLY A 167 8.58 -7.36 -12.07
CA GLY A 167 7.86 -6.73 -13.19
C GLY A 167 6.44 -7.24 -13.43
N TYR A 168 5.86 -8.10 -12.58
CA TYR A 168 4.56 -8.76 -12.82
C TYR A 168 3.44 -7.75 -13.11
N ILE A 169 3.41 -6.63 -12.39
CA ILE A 169 2.36 -5.61 -12.54
C ILE A 169 2.46 -4.81 -13.85
N GLU A 170 3.62 -4.86 -14.52
CA GLU A 170 3.85 -4.23 -15.82
C GLU A 170 3.28 -5.08 -16.97
N ASP A 171 3.18 -6.40 -16.78
CA ASP A 171 2.77 -7.34 -17.81
C ASP A 171 1.25 -7.27 -18.06
N SER A 172 0.86 -6.71 -19.21
CA SER A 172 -0.53 -6.54 -19.62
C SER A 172 -1.23 -7.86 -19.96
N THR A 173 -0.50 -8.97 -20.09
CA THR A 173 -1.07 -10.30 -20.31
C THR A 173 -1.60 -10.93 -19.03
N LYS A 174 -1.20 -10.41 -17.86
CA LYS A 174 -1.73 -10.83 -16.56
C LYS A 174 -3.11 -10.20 -16.31
N SER A 175 -3.95 -10.89 -15.55
CA SER A 175 -5.27 -10.38 -15.18
C SER A 175 -5.15 -9.06 -14.40
N LEU A 176 -6.09 -8.14 -14.61
CA LEU A 176 -6.12 -6.86 -13.91
C LEU A 176 -6.20 -7.06 -12.39
N GLU A 177 -6.97 -8.03 -11.93
CA GLU A 177 -7.12 -8.37 -10.51
C GLU A 177 -5.80 -8.81 -9.88
N SER A 178 -5.07 -9.72 -10.52
CA SER A 178 -3.77 -10.16 -10.02
C SER A 178 -2.72 -9.04 -10.02
N ARG A 179 -2.73 -8.19 -11.06
CA ARG A 179 -1.84 -7.02 -11.12
C ARG A 179 -2.17 -6.01 -10.03
N LYS A 180 -3.46 -5.80 -9.74
CA LYS A 180 -3.92 -4.90 -8.67
C LYS A 180 -3.47 -5.42 -7.31
N SER A 181 -3.71 -6.70 -7.01
CA SER A 181 -3.28 -7.35 -5.75
C SER A 181 -1.78 -7.14 -5.48
N LEU A 182 -0.91 -7.45 -6.45
CA LEU A 182 0.54 -7.23 -6.28
C LEU A 182 0.95 -5.75 -6.32
N GLY A 183 0.17 -4.90 -6.99
CA GLY A 183 0.36 -3.45 -6.98
C GLY A 183 0.15 -2.85 -5.60
N GLU A 184 -0.86 -3.33 -4.86
CA GLU A 184 -1.14 -2.94 -3.47
C GLU A 184 0.00 -3.36 -2.53
N VAL A 185 0.49 -4.61 -2.64
CA VAL A 185 1.66 -5.08 -1.88
C VAL A 185 2.89 -4.22 -2.15
N LYS A 186 3.18 -3.95 -3.44
CA LYS A 186 4.32 -3.12 -3.81
C LYS A 186 4.18 -1.70 -3.26
N ALA A 187 2.99 -1.09 -3.32
CA ALA A 187 2.75 0.25 -2.78
C ALA A 187 3.03 0.31 -1.27
N GLU A 188 2.53 -0.66 -0.50
CA GLU A 188 2.74 -0.73 0.94
C GLU A 188 4.23 -0.91 1.29
N ILE A 189 4.92 -1.82 0.58
CA ILE A 189 6.37 -2.01 0.72
C ILE A 189 7.13 -0.71 0.45
N LEU A 190 6.83 -0.04 -0.66
CA LEU A 190 7.49 1.22 -1.02
C LEU A 190 7.26 2.28 0.04
N TYR A 191 6.04 2.40 0.55
CA TYR A 191 5.68 3.36 1.61
C TYR A 191 6.44 3.07 2.91
N GLN A 192 6.33 1.84 3.43
CA GLN A 192 6.93 1.46 4.71
C GLN A 192 8.46 1.47 4.63
N TRP A 193 9.05 0.90 3.59
CA TRP A 193 10.51 0.82 3.45
C TRP A 193 11.13 2.21 3.33
N SER A 194 10.57 3.10 2.49
CA SER A 194 11.09 4.46 2.36
C SER A 194 10.84 5.33 3.59
N SER A 195 9.89 4.98 4.44
CA SER A 195 9.67 5.64 5.74
C SER A 195 10.69 5.17 6.78
N LEU A 196 10.99 3.86 6.81
CA LEU A 196 11.98 3.26 7.72
C LEU A 196 13.42 3.60 7.33
N GLN A 197 13.69 3.76 6.03
CA GLN A 197 15.02 4.05 5.50
C GLN A 197 14.97 5.16 4.43
N PRO A 198 14.71 6.44 4.82
CA PRO A 198 14.57 7.55 3.86
C PRO A 198 15.78 7.76 2.96
N GLN A 199 16.98 7.44 3.43
CA GLN A 199 18.23 7.49 2.67
C GLN A 199 18.27 6.51 1.47
N LYS A 200 17.37 5.50 1.45
CA LYS A 200 17.29 4.49 0.38
C LYS A 200 16.39 4.88 -0.78
N LYS A 201 15.72 6.05 -0.74
CA LYS A 201 14.79 6.50 -1.80
C LYS A 201 15.37 6.42 -3.21
N SER A 202 16.61 6.88 -3.40
CA SER A 202 17.28 6.83 -4.72
C SER A 202 17.64 5.40 -5.16
N GLU A 203 17.88 4.49 -4.22
CA GLU A 203 18.12 3.08 -4.52
C GLU A 203 16.80 2.40 -4.94
N ILE A 204 15.72 2.65 -4.19
CA ILE A 204 14.36 2.18 -4.50
C ILE A 204 13.95 2.58 -5.92
N GLU A 205 14.14 3.86 -6.28
CA GLU A 205 13.76 4.37 -7.61
C GLU A 205 14.48 3.66 -8.77
N ARG A 206 15.73 3.23 -8.58
CA ARG A 206 16.50 2.49 -9.59
C ARG A 206 16.04 1.05 -9.76
N LEU A 207 15.35 0.48 -8.76
CA LEU A 207 14.85 -0.90 -8.80
C LEU A 207 13.50 -1.01 -9.51
N LEU A 208 12.81 0.09 -9.80
CA LEU A 208 11.46 0.05 -10.35
C LEU A 208 11.48 -0.42 -11.81
N PRO A 209 10.85 -1.56 -12.13
CA PRO A 209 11.03 -2.25 -13.42
C PRO A 209 10.39 -1.53 -14.61
N GLY A 210 9.37 -0.69 -14.36
CA GLY A 210 8.58 -0.11 -15.43
C GLY A 210 7.70 1.07 -15.02
N PRO A 211 6.92 1.61 -15.97
CA PRO A 211 6.12 2.82 -15.76
C PRO A 211 5.02 2.65 -14.70
N VAL A 212 4.42 1.47 -14.54
CA VAL A 212 3.37 1.26 -13.53
C VAL A 212 3.99 1.32 -12.12
N SER A 213 5.11 0.64 -11.90
CA SER A 213 5.86 0.67 -10.64
C SER A 213 6.36 2.08 -10.31
N ARG A 214 6.85 2.84 -11.31
CA ARG A 214 7.22 4.25 -11.13
C ARG A 214 6.03 5.11 -10.73
N LYS A 215 4.86 4.89 -11.34
CA LYS A 215 3.66 5.65 -11.00
C LYS A 215 3.20 5.37 -9.57
N ILE A 216 3.25 4.11 -9.14
CA ILE A 216 2.99 3.74 -7.74
C ILE A 216 3.95 4.48 -6.81
N TRP A 217 5.24 4.50 -7.14
CA TRP A 217 6.25 5.19 -6.33
C TRP A 217 6.03 6.70 -6.23
N GLU A 218 5.70 7.37 -7.34
CA GLU A 218 5.33 8.78 -7.32
C GLU A 218 4.16 9.07 -6.39
N ASN A 219 3.11 8.24 -6.46
CA ASN A 219 1.94 8.38 -5.60
C ASN A 219 2.31 8.17 -4.13
N VAL A 220 3.16 7.17 -3.82
CA VAL A 220 3.66 6.92 -2.46
C VAL A 220 4.44 8.12 -1.93
N ARG A 221 5.37 8.68 -2.71
CA ARG A 221 6.14 9.88 -2.31
C ARG A 221 5.22 11.07 -2.04
N TYR A 222 4.28 11.31 -2.95
CA TYR A 222 3.31 12.39 -2.82
C TYR A 222 2.50 12.27 -1.50
N GLN A 223 2.02 11.08 -1.18
CA GLN A 223 1.28 10.85 0.07
C GLN A 223 2.16 11.04 1.31
N GLN A 224 3.42 10.59 1.29
CA GLN A 224 4.35 10.84 2.39
C GLN A 224 4.63 12.32 2.60
N GLU A 225 4.82 13.08 1.52
CA GLU A 225 5.07 14.52 1.59
C GLU A 225 3.86 15.27 2.16
N ASN A 226 2.64 14.90 1.75
CA ASN A 226 1.41 15.45 2.31
C ASN A 226 1.28 15.14 3.80
N ASN A 227 1.49 13.88 4.22
CA ASN A 227 1.41 13.49 5.62
C ASN A 227 2.41 14.27 6.50
N LEU A 228 3.63 14.50 5.99
CA LEU A 228 4.64 15.30 6.67
C LEU A 228 4.25 16.78 6.75
N ALA A 229 3.68 17.34 5.69
CA ALA A 229 3.21 18.72 5.67
C ALA A 229 2.05 18.94 6.66
N GLU A 230 1.07 18.03 6.68
CA GLU A 230 -0.05 18.06 7.63
C GLU A 230 0.44 17.95 9.08
N SER A 231 1.33 17.00 9.36
CA SER A 231 1.94 16.85 10.69
C SER A 231 2.67 18.12 11.15
N ALA A 232 3.33 18.82 10.23
CA ALA A 232 4.02 20.08 10.54
C ALA A 232 3.06 21.26 10.80
N LEU A 233 1.86 21.24 10.20
CA LEU A 233 0.81 22.23 10.47
C LEU A 233 0.19 22.00 11.86
N GLU A 234 -0.11 20.75 12.21
CA GLU A 234 -0.66 20.39 13.52
C GLU A 234 0.28 20.80 14.67
N GLN A 235 1.59 20.57 14.51
CA GLN A 235 2.59 20.95 15.51
C GLN A 235 2.73 22.46 15.72
N LYS A 236 2.42 23.27 14.71
CA LYS A 236 2.47 24.75 14.81
C LYS A 236 1.18 25.36 15.36
N GLY A 237 0.08 24.60 15.34
CA GLY A 237 -1.22 25.00 15.88
C GLY A 237 -1.42 24.69 17.36
N GLN A 238 -0.44 24.03 17.99
CA GLN A 238 -0.33 23.79 19.43
C GLN A 238 0.63 24.81 20.07
#